data_AF-A0A6A4RW53-F1
#
_entry.id   AF-A0A6A4RW53-F1
#
_cell.length_a   1.000
_cell.length_b   1.000
_cell.length_c   1.000
_cell.angle_alpha   90.00
_cell.angle_beta   90.00
_cell.angle_gamma   90.00
#
_symmetry.space_group_name_H-M   'P 1'
#
loop_
_entity.id
_entity.type
_entity.pdbx_description
1 polymer ?
#
loop_
_entity_poly.entity_id
_entity_poly.type
_entity_poly.pdbx_seq_one_letter_code
_entity_poly.pdbx_strand_id
1 'polypeptide(L)'
;MDEFLGAELVSLRLLALPRAERLLLCPNLEPHGLRTLASPHGLVLVAVAGTIHRDAACLGIFELIFGLIRSPLENNTWKIKFVNLKIGGQDAVEGSEVAAPALSYNSSELQLLYS
;
A
#
# COMPACT_ATOMS: atom_id res chain seq x y z
N MET A 1 -4.02 -3.54 -15.45
CA MET A 1 -3.21 -3.21 -14.27
C MET A 1 -1.86 -2.79 -14.79
N ASP A 2 -1.36 -1.63 -14.37
CA ASP A 2 -0.06 -1.16 -14.80
C ASP A 2 1.04 -1.88 -14.00
N GLU A 3 2.10 -2.32 -14.69
CA GLU A 3 3.25 -2.98 -14.08
C GLU A 3 4.52 -2.19 -14.39
N PHE A 4 5.32 -1.95 -13.36
CA PHE A 4 6.57 -1.21 -13.45
C PHE A 4 7.69 -2.05 -12.84
N LEU A 5 8.82 -2.14 -13.56
CA LEU A 5 9.96 -2.95 -13.15
C LEU A 5 11.18 -2.06 -12.89
N GLY A 6 11.99 -2.48 -11.91
CA GLY A 6 13.21 -1.78 -11.52
C GLY A 6 12.99 -0.68 -10.48
N ALA A 7 13.94 -0.56 -9.55
CA ALA A 7 13.81 0.32 -8.39
C ALA A 7 13.69 1.80 -8.78
N GLU A 8 14.41 2.24 -9.81
CA GLU A 8 14.39 3.63 -10.28
C GLU A 8 13.02 4.03 -10.81
N LEU A 9 12.48 3.27 -11.77
CA LEU A 9 11.19 3.56 -12.37
C LEU A 9 10.05 3.48 -11.33
N VAL A 10 10.05 2.44 -10.50
CA VAL A 10 9.05 2.28 -9.43
C VAL A 10 9.11 3.45 -8.45
N SER A 11 10.32 3.88 -8.05
CA SER A 11 10.50 5.03 -7.15
C SER A 11 9.98 6.32 -7.77
N LEU A 12 10.28 6.57 -9.05
CA LEU A 12 9.78 7.75 -9.76
C LEU A 12 8.26 7.77 -9.88
N ARG A 13 7.63 6.62 -10.16
CA ARG A 13 6.16 6.51 -10.23
C ARG A 13 5.51 6.74 -8.86
N LEU A 14 6.04 6.13 -7.80
CA LEU A 14 5.55 6.36 -6.44
C LEU A 14 5.74 7.81 -5.99
N LEU A 15 6.86 8.45 -6.37
CA LEU A 15 7.14 9.86 -6.06
C LEU A 15 6.22 10.84 -6.80
N ALA A 16 5.75 10.48 -8.00
CA ALA A 16 4.85 11.31 -8.77
C ALA A 16 3.49 11.52 -8.07
N LEU A 17 3.01 10.53 -7.29
CA LEU A 17 1.75 10.62 -6.55
C LEU A 17 1.69 11.83 -5.60
N PRO A 18 2.60 12.00 -4.63
CA PRO A 18 2.58 13.18 -3.76
C PRO A 18 3.09 14.44 -4.47
N ARG A 19 4.04 14.33 -5.40
CA ARG A 19 4.75 15.50 -5.95
C ARG A 19 4.04 16.15 -7.14
N ALA A 20 3.61 15.35 -8.11
CA ALA A 20 2.99 15.84 -9.33
C ALA A 20 1.46 15.85 -9.21
N GLU A 21 0.87 14.80 -8.62
CA GLU A 21 -0.58 14.64 -8.51
C GLU A 21 -1.17 15.21 -7.22
N ARG A 22 -0.29 15.65 -6.29
CA ARG A 22 -0.63 16.23 -4.97
C ARG A 22 -1.53 15.33 -4.14
N LEU A 23 -1.32 14.01 -4.25
CA LEU A 23 -2.04 13.00 -3.48
C LEU A 23 -1.34 12.77 -2.14
N LEU A 24 -2.08 12.98 -1.06
CA LEU A 24 -1.67 12.64 0.29
C LEU A 24 -2.23 11.26 0.64
N LEU A 25 -1.36 10.32 1.01
CA LEU A 25 -1.74 8.97 1.45
C LEU A 25 -1.74 8.94 2.98
N CYS A 26 -2.92 8.82 3.59
CA CYS A 26 -3.11 8.77 5.04
C CYS A 26 -3.40 7.33 5.48
N PRO A 27 -2.42 6.60 6.05
CA PRO A 27 -2.61 5.21 6.46
C PRO A 27 -3.52 5.10 7.68
N ASN A 28 -4.37 4.08 7.71
CA ASN A 28 -5.10 3.69 8.91
C ASN A 28 -4.27 2.68 9.72
N LEU A 29 -3.83 3.10 10.91
CA LEU A 29 -3.01 2.28 11.80
C LEU A 29 -3.85 1.47 12.81
N GLU A 30 -5.17 1.50 12.71
CA GLU A 30 -6.04 0.63 13.49
C GLU A 30 -5.91 -0.84 13.05
N PRO A 31 -6.33 -1.81 13.89
CA PRO A 31 -6.15 -3.25 13.61
C PRO A 31 -6.70 -3.75 12.26
N HIS A 32 -7.69 -3.06 11.69
CA HIS A 32 -8.31 -3.42 10.41
C HIS A 32 -7.65 -2.73 9.20
N GLY A 33 -6.88 -1.67 9.45
CA GLY A 33 -6.15 -0.90 8.43
C GLY A 33 -4.74 -1.43 8.17
N LEU A 34 -4.18 -2.26 9.06
CA LEU A 34 -2.82 -2.80 8.94
C LEU A 34 -2.82 -4.31 9.10
N ARG A 35 -2.06 -5.00 8.25
CA ARG A 35 -1.77 -6.43 8.42
C ARG A 35 -0.33 -6.74 8.04
N THR A 36 0.30 -7.59 8.83
CA THR A 36 1.64 -8.10 8.54
C THR A 36 1.63 -9.61 8.50
N LEU A 37 2.33 -10.20 7.53
CA LEU A 37 2.54 -11.64 7.43
C LEU A 37 4.00 -11.92 7.13
N ALA A 38 4.56 -12.97 7.72
CA ALA A 38 5.89 -13.44 7.40
C ALA A 38 5.80 -14.84 6.78
N SER A 39 6.40 -15.03 5.62
CA SER A 39 6.58 -16.35 5.04
C SER A 39 7.75 -17.09 5.71
N PRO A 40 7.69 -18.43 5.79
CA PRO A 40 8.84 -19.24 6.22
C PRO A 40 10.09 -19.04 5.37
N HIS A 41 9.94 -18.55 4.13
CA HIS A 41 11.02 -18.36 3.16
C HIS A 41 11.66 -16.96 3.21
N GLY A 42 11.34 -16.14 4.22
CA GLY A 42 12.01 -14.87 4.49
C GLY A 42 11.41 -13.64 3.80
N LEU A 43 10.34 -13.80 3.02
CA LEU A 43 9.52 -12.70 2.52
C LEU A 43 8.51 -12.26 3.59
N VAL A 44 8.47 -10.98 3.89
CA VAL A 44 7.53 -10.34 4.82
C VAL A 44 6.60 -9.42 4.05
N LEU A 45 5.30 -9.53 4.27
CA LEU A 45 4.28 -8.64 3.72
C LEU A 45 3.84 -7.63 4.76
N VAL A 46 3.75 -6.38 4.35
CA VAL A 46 3.11 -5.30 5.10
C VAL A 46 2.02 -4.71 4.21
N ALA A 47 0.76 -4.94 4.59
CA ALA A 47 -0.42 -4.41 3.90
C ALA A 47 -1.04 -3.29 4.73
N VAL A 48 -1.34 -2.17 4.08
CA VAL A 48 -1.91 -0.98 4.72
C VAL A 48 -3.08 -0.46 3.88
N ALA A 49 -4.24 -0.26 4.51
CA ALA A 49 -5.34 0.51 3.95
C ALA A 49 -5.29 1.94 4.49
N GLY A 50 -5.83 2.89 3.73
CA GLY A 50 -5.90 4.28 4.15
C GLY A 50 -6.75 5.14 3.24
N THR A 51 -6.79 6.44 3.49
CA THR A 51 -7.48 7.40 2.63
C THR A 51 -6.50 8.14 1.72
N ILE A 52 -6.97 8.55 0.56
CA ILE A 52 -6.27 9.46 -0.35
C ILE A 52 -6.92 10.83 -0.21
N HIS A 53 -6.11 11.86 -0.01
CA HIS A 53 -6.56 13.24 0.05
C HIS A 53 -5.87 14.09 -1.01
N ARG A 54 -6.56 15.14 -1.43
CA ARG A 54 -5.97 16.28 -2.12
C ARG A 54 -6.49 17.54 -1.45
N ASP A 55 -5.58 18.32 -0.88
CA ASP A 55 -5.92 19.47 -0.05
C ASP A 55 -6.89 19.06 1.08
N ALA A 56 -8.08 19.66 1.16
CA ALA A 56 -9.09 19.32 2.17
C ALA A 56 -10.05 18.20 1.75
N ALA A 57 -9.99 17.73 0.50
CA ALA A 57 -10.91 16.73 -0.04
C ALA A 57 -10.37 15.31 0.17
N CYS A 58 -11.19 14.43 0.75
CA CYS A 58 -10.97 12.99 0.68
C CYS A 58 -11.41 12.51 -0.70
N LEU A 59 -10.50 11.91 -1.47
CA LEU A 59 -10.75 11.44 -2.83
C LEU A 59 -11.15 9.95 -2.87
N GLY A 60 -10.90 9.22 -1.79
CA GLY A 60 -11.21 7.79 -1.69
C GLY A 60 -10.25 7.06 -0.77
N ILE A 61 -10.11 5.76 -1.02
CA ILE A 61 -9.30 4.84 -0.21
C ILE A 61 -8.21 4.18 -1.04
N PHE A 62 -7.16 3.71 -0.36
CA PHE A 62 -6.12 2.90 -0.98
C PHE A 62 -5.83 1.65 -0.15
N GLU A 63 -5.25 0.65 -0.81
CA GLU A 63 -4.57 -0.47 -0.19
C GLU A 63 -3.16 -0.56 -0.78
N LEU A 64 -2.14 -0.57 0.06
CA LEU A 64 -0.73 -0.60 -0.31
C LEU A 64 -0.06 -1.80 0.36
N ILE A 65 0.46 -2.71 -0.45
CA ILE A 65 1.13 -3.93 -0.01
C ILE A 65 2.60 -3.85 -0.38
N PHE A 66 3.46 -3.97 0.63
CA PHE A 66 4.91 -4.08 0.47
C PHE A 66 5.34 -5.52 0.68
N GLY A 67 6.02 -6.09 -0.32
CA GLY A 67 6.80 -7.31 -0.16
C GLY A 67 8.22 -6.97 0.22
N LEU A 68 8.66 -7.35 1.41
CA LEU A 68 9.96 -7.04 1.99
C LEU A 68 10.81 -8.30 2.10
N ILE A 69 12.07 -8.20 1.68
CA ILE A 69 13.09 -9.25 1.90
C ILE A 69 14.18 -8.71 2.81
N ARG A 70 14.59 -9.50 3.80
CA ARG A 70 15.65 -9.12 4.72
C ARG A 70 17.01 -9.23 4.03
N SER A 71 17.88 -8.23 4.21
CA SER A 71 19.28 -8.32 3.79
C SER A 71 19.98 -9.38 4.63
N PRO A 72 20.70 -10.35 4.03
CA PRO A 72 21.50 -11.31 4.78
C PRO A 72 22.81 -10.72 5.32
N LEU A 73 23.26 -9.58 4.76
CA LEU A 73 24.55 -8.96 5.08
C LEU A 73 24.46 -7.93 6.21
N GLU A 74 23.27 -7.39 6.45
CA GLU A 74 23.06 -6.28 7.38
C GLU A 74 21.87 -6.56 8.28
N ASN A 75 22.05 -6.38 9.60
CA ASN A 75 21.01 -6.64 10.56
C ASN A 75 19.88 -5.61 10.44
N ASN A 76 18.63 -6.09 10.33
CA ASN A 76 17.43 -5.28 10.25
C ASN A 76 17.35 -4.33 9.02
N THR A 77 18.14 -4.60 7.98
CA THR A 77 17.97 -3.94 6.68
C THR A 77 16.97 -4.74 5.84
N TRP A 78 15.97 -4.07 5.28
CA TRP A 78 14.95 -4.68 4.42
C TRP A 78 14.94 -4.01 3.05
N LYS A 79 14.75 -4.80 2.00
CA LYS A 79 14.56 -4.32 0.62
C LYS A 79 13.14 -4.60 0.17
N ILE A 80 12.57 -3.67 -0.58
CA ILE A 80 11.27 -3.86 -1.21
C ILE A 80 11.47 -4.75 -2.46
N LYS A 81 10.92 -5.97 -2.43
CA LYS A 81 10.87 -6.89 -3.58
C LYS A 81 9.77 -6.47 -4.56
N PHE A 82 8.61 -6.07 -4.05
CA PHE A 82 7.50 -5.56 -4.85
C PHE A 82 6.62 -4.61 -4.03
N VAL A 83 5.84 -3.79 -4.73
CA VAL A 83 4.79 -2.93 -4.18
C VAL A 83 3.53 -3.12 -5.01
N ASN A 84 2.40 -3.34 -4.36
CA ASN A 84 1.09 -3.33 -5.00
C ASN A 84 0.24 -2.20 -4.41
N LEU A 85 -0.15 -1.24 -5.23
CA LEU A 85 -1.01 -0.13 -4.86
C LEU A 85 -2.35 -0.26 -5.58
N LYS A 86 -3.42 -0.40 -4.80
CA LYS A 86 -4.80 -0.38 -5.28
C LYS A 86 -5.46 0.89 -4.77
N ILE A 87 -6.10 1.63 -5.68
CA ILE A 87 -6.81 2.87 -5.39
C ILE A 87 -8.28 2.68 -5.73
N GLY A 88 -9.15 3.00 -4.78
CA GLY A 88 -10.59 3.11 -4.98
C GLY A 88 -11.02 4.56 -4.83
N GLY A 89 -11.48 5.17 -5.92
CA GLY A 89 -12.06 6.51 -5.88
C GLY A 89 -13.46 6.50 -5.24
N GLN A 90 -13.83 7.61 -4.61
CA GLN A 90 -15.20 7.83 -4.18
C GLN A 90 -15.98 8.54 -5.31
N ASP A 91 -17.17 8.05 -5.65
CA ASP A 91 -18.11 8.87 -6.42
C ASP A 91 -18.46 10.08 -5.56
N ALA A 92 -18.26 11.29 -6.10
CA ALA A 92 -18.36 12.56 -5.40
C ALA A 92 -19.80 12.91 -4.97
N VAL A 93 -20.42 12.09 -4.14
CA VAL A 93 -21.68 12.40 -3.45
C VAL A 93 -21.28 13.02 -2.12
N GLU A 94 -21.27 14.36 -2.11
CA GLU A 94 -21.06 15.17 -0.90
C GLU A 94 -21.94 14.65 0.24
N GLY A 95 -21.30 14.21 1.34
CA GLY A 95 -22.00 13.80 2.57
C GLY A 95 -22.10 12.30 2.82
N SER A 96 -21.52 11.42 2.00
CA SER A 96 -21.38 10.01 2.36
C SER A 96 -20.23 9.84 3.35
N GLU A 97 -20.52 9.32 4.55
CA GLU A 97 -19.48 8.92 5.52
C GLU A 97 -18.52 7.93 4.85
N VAL A 98 -17.25 8.30 4.73
CA VAL A 98 -16.21 7.39 4.25
C VAL A 98 -16.09 6.28 5.28
N ALA A 99 -16.55 5.08 4.92
CA ALA A 99 -16.34 3.89 5.75
C ALA A 99 -14.84 3.80 6.09
N ALA A 100 -14.52 3.50 7.36
CA ALA A 100 -13.14 3.44 7.81
C ALA A 100 -12.31 2.55 6.86
N PRO A 101 -11.21 3.06 6.28
CA PRO A 101 -10.44 2.29 5.31
C PRO A 101 -9.87 1.04 5.98
N ALA A 102 -10.25 -0.11 5.45
CA ALA A 102 -9.88 -1.42 5.96
C ALA A 102 -9.34 -2.28 4.82
N LEU A 103 -8.46 -3.22 5.16
CA LEU A 103 -7.92 -4.17 4.20
C LEU A 103 -9.03 -5.13 3.73
N SER A 104 -9.28 -5.13 2.44
CA SER A 104 -10.08 -6.14 1.75
C SER A 104 -9.36 -7.48 1.65
N TYR A 105 -8.03 -7.47 1.62
CA TYR A 105 -7.22 -8.68 1.57
C TYR A 105 -7.28 -9.47 2.88
N ASN A 106 -7.65 -10.73 2.78
CA ASN A 106 -7.49 -11.70 3.86
C ASN A 106 -6.09 -12.35 3.85
N SER A 107 -5.77 -13.15 4.87
CA SER A 107 -4.43 -13.71 5.02
C SER A 107 -4.07 -14.72 3.93
N SER A 108 -5.06 -15.46 3.41
CA SER A 108 -4.87 -16.41 2.32
C SER A 108 -4.59 -15.70 0.99
N GLU A 109 -5.27 -14.58 0.73
CA GLU A 109 -5.04 -13.77 -0.46
C GLU A 109 -3.66 -13.11 -0.44
N LEU A 110 -3.22 -12.61 0.71
CA LEU A 110 -1.86 -12.10 0.86
C LEU A 110 -0.81 -13.20 0.70
N GLN A 111 -1.08 -14.43 1.14
CA GLN A 111 -0.18 -15.57 0.95
C GLN A 111 0.06 -15.90 -0.53
N LEU A 112 -0.88 -15.63 -1.43
CA LEU A 112 -0.68 -15.82 -2.87
C LEU A 112 0.43 -14.90 -3.42
N LEU A 113 0.69 -13.77 -2.76
CA LEU A 113 1.78 -12.85 -3.12
C LEU A 113 3.16 -13.36 -2.69
N TYR A 114 3.24 -14.55 -2.06
CA TYR A 114 4.51 -15.23 -1.79
C TYR A 114 5.07 -16.00 -2.99
N SER A 115 4.25 -16.21 -4.04
CA SER A 115 4.66 -16.96 -5.24
C SER A 115 5.65 -16.22 -6.13
#